data_AF-A0A1E4RA60-F1
#
_entry.id   AF-A0A1E4RA60-F1
#
_cell.length_a   1.000
_cell.length_b   1.000
_cell.length_c   1.000
_cell.angle_alpha   90.00
_cell.angle_beta   90.00
_cell.angle_gamma   90.00
#
_symmetry.space_group_name_H-M   'P 1'
#
loop_
_entity.id
_entity.type
_entity.pdbx_description
1 polymer ?
#
loop_
_entity_poly.entity_id
_entity_poly.type
_entity_poly.pdbx_seq_one_letter_code
_entity_poly.pdbx_strand_id
1 'polypeptide(L)'
;MKINWKVRLKHKPFLVGTFSLLLLLIQQIGTLFGFDTTIYNDQVTDIFNTVLALLVLFGVVSDPTTPGINDSERALKYDRSKGEVK
;
A
#
# COMPACT_ATOMS: atom_id res chain seq x y z
N MET A 1 19.97 3.24 0.39
CA MET A 1 18.75 2.46 0.13
C MET A 1 18.05 3.08 -1.07
N LYS A 2 18.04 2.41 -2.23
CA LYS A 2 17.37 2.91 -3.45
C LYS A 2 16.07 2.12 -3.59
N ILE A 3 14.95 2.79 -3.37
CA ILE A 3 13.61 2.22 -3.59
C ILE A 3 13.23 2.50 -5.04
N ASN A 4 12.90 1.47 -5.81
CA ASN A 4 12.39 1.66 -7.17
C ASN A 4 10.89 2.03 -7.18
N TRP A 5 10.60 3.30 -6.89
CA TRP A 5 9.23 3.85 -6.86
C TRP A 5 8.45 3.63 -8.17
N LYS A 6 9.14 3.57 -9.32
CA LYS A 6 8.51 3.33 -10.63
C LYS A 6 7.89 1.93 -10.75
N VAL A 7 8.45 0.95 -10.06
CA VAL A 7 7.93 -0.43 -10.04
C VAL A 7 6.79 -0.54 -9.02
N ARG A 8 6.94 0.05 -7.84
CA ARG A 8 5.92 0.00 -6.79
C ARG A 8 4.61 0.66 -7.19
N LEU A 9 4.67 1.83 -7.83
CA LEU A 9 3.49 2.53 -8.33
C LEU A 9 2.80 1.83 -9.52
N LYS A 10 3.36 0.73 -10.04
CA LYS A 10 2.71 -0.10 -11.06
C LYS A 10 2.13 -1.40 -10.49
N HIS A 11 2.45 -1.73 -9.24
CA HIS A 11 2.02 -2.96 -8.60
C HIS A 11 0.63 -2.77 -7.97
N LYS A 12 -0.39 -3.46 -8.50
CA LYS A 12 -1.80 -3.26 -8.09
C LYS A 12 -2.04 -3.52 -6.59
N PRO A 13 -1.55 -4.62 -5.98
CA PRO A 13 -1.71 -4.83 -4.54
C PRO A 13 -1.09 -3.72 -3.70
N PHE A 14 0.10 -3.23 -4.07
CA PHE A 14 0.77 -2.12 -3.37
C PHE A 14 -0.06 -0.84 -3.45
N LEU A 15 -0.59 -0.51 -4.63
CA LEU A 15 -1.45 0.66 -4.81
C LEU A 15 -2.73 0.57 -3.98
N VAL A 16 -3.37 -0.61 -3.95
CA VAL A 16 -4.60 -0.82 -3.15
C VAL A 16 -4.29 -0.67 -1.67
N GLY A 17 -3.23 -1.31 -1.15
CA GLY A 17 -2.85 -1.16 0.25
C GLY A 17 -2.43 0.27 0.61
N THR A 18 -1.69 0.94 -0.26
CA THR A 18 -1.29 2.35 -0.07
C THR A 18 -2.51 3.26 -0.05
N PHE A 19 -3.47 3.05 -0.96
CA PHE A 19 -4.71 3.80 -0.99
C PHE A 19 -5.53 3.59 0.30
N SER A 20 -5.69 2.33 0.75
CA SER A 20 -6.37 2.01 2.00
C SER A 20 -5.69 2.67 3.21
N LEU A 21 -4.36 2.67 3.26
CA LEU A 21 -3.59 3.32 4.34
C LEU A 21 -3.81 4.83 4.36
N LEU A 22 -3.76 5.48 3.19
CA LEU A 22 -4.01 6.91 3.08
C LEU A 22 -5.43 7.27 3.50
N LEU A 23 -6.42 6.46 3.12
CA LEU A 23 -7.80 6.66 3.51
C LEU A 23 -7.99 6.57 5.03
N LEU A 24 -7.38 5.57 5.68
CA LEU A 24 -7.38 5.45 7.15
C LEU A 24 -6.72 6.66 7.83
N LEU A 25 -5.59 7.13 7.28
CA LEU A 25 -4.86 8.27 7.83
C LEU A 25 -5.66 9.56 7.71
N ILE A 26 -6.32 9.80 6.56
CA ILE A 26 -7.19 10.97 6.37
C ILE A 26 -8.36 10.93 7.35
N GLN A 27 -8.97 9.77 7.58
CA GLN A 27 -10.03 9.63 8.58
C GLN A 27 -9.53 10.03 9.97
N GLN A 28 -8.41 9.47 10.43
CA GLN A 28 -7.83 9.79 11.74
C GLN A 28 -7.46 11.27 11.88
N ILE A 29 -6.86 11.87 10.84
CA ILE A 29 -6.57 13.30 10.84
C ILE A 29 -7.87 14.11 10.91
N GLY A 30 -8.89 13.74 10.13
CA GLY A 30 -10.20 14.38 10.15
C GLY A 30 -10.85 14.35 11.54
N THR A 31 -10.77 13.21 12.23
CA THR A 31 -11.26 13.08 13.61
C THR A 31 -10.56 14.04 14.57
N LEU A 32 -9.26 14.28 14.42
CA LEU A 32 -8.52 15.27 15.24
C LEU A 32 -9.04 16.70 15.05
N PHE A 33 -9.58 17.01 13.88
CA PHE A 33 -10.20 18.31 13.56
C PHE A 33 -11.71 18.34 13.81
N GLY A 34 -12.30 17.28 14.36
CA GLY A 34 -13.73 17.20 14.67
C GLY A 34 -14.63 16.88 13.48
N PHE A 35 -14.08 16.36 12.39
CA PHE A 35 -14.90 15.82 11.29
C PHE A 35 -15.46 14.45 11.66
N ASP A 36 -16.75 14.25 11.40
CA ASP A 36 -17.39 12.94 11.50
C ASP A 36 -17.05 12.12 10.26
N THR A 37 -16.34 11.02 10.47
CA THR A 37 -15.93 10.07 9.43
C THR A 37 -16.74 8.77 9.48
N THR A 38 -17.81 8.75 10.28
CA THR A 38 -18.74 7.62 10.37
C THR A 38 -19.46 7.45 9.04
N ILE A 39 -19.37 6.26 8.45
CA ILE A 39 -19.93 6.01 7.12
C ILE A 39 -21.45 5.81 7.21
N TYR A 40 -21.91 5.09 8.24
CA TYR A 40 -23.32 4.80 8.46
C TYR A 40 -23.65 4.69 9.95
N ASN A 41 -22.92 3.82 10.65
CA ASN A 41 -22.90 3.73 12.11
C ASN A 41 -21.52 3.22 12.54
N ASP A 42 -21.27 3.21 13.85
CA ASP A 42 -19.97 2.81 14.41
C ASP A 42 -19.58 1.40 13.99
N GLN A 43 -20.50 0.43 14.09
CA GLN A 43 -20.21 -0.98 13.79
C GLN A 43 -19.85 -1.21 12.31
N VAL A 44 -20.57 -0.58 11.38
CA VAL A 44 -20.27 -0.66 9.95
C VAL A 44 -18.95 0.03 9.64
N THR A 45 -18.67 1.16 10.30
CA THR A 45 -17.41 1.90 10.13
C THR A 45 -16.23 1.06 10.62
N ASP A 46 -16.36 0.37 11.76
CA ASP A 46 -15.32 -0.52 12.29
C ASP A 46 -15.05 -1.71 11.37
N ILE A 47 -16.10 -2.33 10.83
CA ILE A 47 -15.96 -3.41 9.85
C ILE A 47 -15.24 -2.90 8.60
N PHE A 48 -15.64 -1.73 8.10
CA PHE A 48 -15.01 -1.11 6.93
C PHE A 48 -13.52 -0.80 7.17
N ASN A 49 -13.19 -0.22 8.33
CA ASN A 49 -11.82 0.06 8.73
C ASN A 49 -10.99 -1.23 8.86
N THR A 50 -11.58 -2.31 9.35
CA THR A 50 -10.94 -3.63 9.40
C THR A 50 -10.64 -4.16 8.00
N VAL A 51 -11.58 -4.02 7.05
CA VAL A 51 -11.34 -4.38 5.63
C VAL A 51 -10.20 -3.56 5.04
N LEU A 52 -10.17 -2.24 5.29
CA LEU A 52 -9.06 -1.40 4.86
C LEU A 52 -7.73 -1.84 5.48
N ALA A 53 -7.70 -2.16 6.77
CA ALA A 53 -6.51 -2.66 7.45
C ALA A 53 -6.00 -3.98 6.85
N LEU A 54 -6.90 -4.89 6.47
CA LEU A 54 -6.53 -6.11 5.74
C LEU A 54 -5.95 -5.81 4.36
N LEU A 55 -6.51 -4.84 3.63
CA LEU A 55 -5.97 -4.41 2.34
C LEU A 55 -4.58 -3.77 2.49
N VAL A 56 -4.33 -3.01 3.56
CA VAL A 56 -2.99 -2.52 3.90
C VAL A 56 -2.04 -3.70 4.10
N LEU A 57 -2.43 -4.66 4.94
CA LEU A 57 -1.63 -5.85 5.21
C LEU A 57 -1.33 -6.63 3.93
N PHE A 58 -2.33 -6.89 3.10
CA PHE A 58 -2.14 -7.61 1.84
C PHE A 58 -1.35 -6.80 0.81
N GLY A 59 -1.51 -5.48 0.74
CA GLY A 59 -0.73 -4.65 -0.16
C GLY A 59 0.74 -4.58 0.20
N VAL A 60 1.05 -4.62 1.50
CA VAL A 60 2.43 -4.70 2.02
C VAL A 60 3.00 -6.12 1.89
N VAL A 61 2.24 -7.16 2.25
CA VAL A 61 2.69 -8.57 2.25
C VAL A 61 2.77 -9.15 0.83
N SER A 62 1.81 -8.83 -0.04
CA SER A 62 1.81 -9.30 -1.44
C SER A 62 2.80 -8.54 -2.33
N ASP A 63 3.63 -7.66 -1.76
CA ASP A 63 4.79 -7.10 -2.45
C ASP A 63 6.06 -7.94 -2.12
N PRO A 64 6.32 -9.04 -2.86
CA PRO A 64 7.49 -9.90 -2.66
C PRO A 64 8.80 -9.22 -3.09
N THR A 65 8.78 -7.95 -3.54
CA THR A 65 10.01 -7.23 -3.94
C THR A 65 10.80 -6.68 -2.76
N THR A 66 10.32 -6.87 -1.52
CA THR A 66 11.10 -6.54 -0.32
C THR A 66 11.31 -7.73 0.62
N PRO A 67 12.31 -8.58 0.37
CA PRO A 67 13.06 -9.23 1.43
C PRO A 67 14.10 -8.23 1.96
N GLY A 68 13.79 -7.58 3.09
CA GLY A 68 14.67 -6.58 3.70
C GLY A 68 14.57 -5.19 3.06
N ILE A 69 15.12 -4.19 3.74
CA ILE A 69 14.88 -2.75 3.45
C ILE A 69 15.50 -2.29 2.10
N ASN A 70 16.15 -3.17 1.32
CA ASN A 70 16.84 -2.82 0.10
C ASN A 70 16.39 -3.72 -1.07
N ASP A 71 16.14 -3.14 -2.24
CA ASP A 71 15.78 -3.85 -3.47
C ASP A 71 16.86 -4.87 -3.86
N SER A 72 16.45 -6.09 -4.23
CA SER A 72 17.37 -7.10 -4.77
C SER A 72 18.03 -6.63 -6.07
N GLU A 73 19.27 -7.08 -6.35
CA GLU A 73 19.99 -6.70 -7.58
C GLU A 73 19.22 -6.95 -8.88
N ARG A 74 18.30 -7.93 -8.87
CA ARG A 74 17.45 -8.27 -10.02
C ARG A 74 16.44 -7.18 -10.38
N ALA A 75 15.96 -6.41 -9.40
CA ALA A 75 15.05 -5.28 -9.65
C ALA A 75 15.78 -4.05 -10.21
N LEU A 76 17.08 -3.92 -9.92
CA LEU A 76 17.95 -2.84 -10.43
C LEU A 76 18.43 -3.11 -11.87
N LYS A 77 18.51 -4.38 -12.28
CA LYS A 77 18.98 -4.80 -13.62
C LYS A 77 17.84 -5.06 -14.64
N TYR A 78 16.58 -4.82 -14.27
CA TYR A 78 15.45 -5.06 -15.17
C TYR A 78 15.35 -3.98 -16.26
N ASP A 79 15.92 -4.25 -17.42
CA ASP A 79 15.69 -3.48 -18.64
C ASP A 79 14.50 -4.06 -19.42
N ARG A 80 13.42 -3.27 -19.49
CA ARG A 80 12.16 -3.65 -20.14
C ARG A 80 12.30 -3.86 -21.66
N SER A 81 13.42 -3.43 -22.26
CA SER A 81 13.65 -3.58 -23.70
C SER A 81 14.10 -4.98 -24.13
N LYS A 82 14.55 -5.85 -23.21
CA LYS A 82 15.18 -7.14 -23.59
C LYS A 82 14.60 -8.41 -23.00
N GLY A 83 13.61 -8.35 -22.11
CA GLY A 83 12.87 -9.55 -21.68
C GLY A 83 13.73 -10.69 -21.10
N GLU A 84 14.96 -10.45 -20.66
CA GLU A 84 15.86 -11.47 -20.11
C GLU A 84 16.62 -10.95 -18.89
N VAL A 85 16.77 -11.82 -17.91
CA VAL A 85 17.57 -11.58 -16.70
C VAL A 85 19.00 -12.03 -17.01
N LYS A 86 19.95 -11.09 -17.00
CA LYS A 86 21.38 -11.42 -16.94
C LYS A 86 21.82 -11.62 -15.49
#